data_AF-A0A953LH23-F1
#
_entry.id   AF-A0A953LH23-F1
#
_cell.length_a   1.000
_cell.length_b   1.000
_cell.length_c   1.000
_cell.angle_alpha   90.00
_cell.angle_beta   90.00
_cell.angle_gamma   90.00
#
_symmetry.space_group_name_H-M   'P 1'
#
loop_
_entity.id
_entity.type
_entity.pdbx_description
1 polymer ?
#
loop_
_entity_poly.entity_id
_entity_poly.type
_entity_poly.pdbx_seq_one_letter_code
_entity_poly.pdbx_strand_id
1 'polypeptide(L)'
;MTKEEKKQIRLQIIKLLDTHCSSCKERNERKNSLCLTDCPIGKQMRQLSSMLEKESIAVSEMEKTKKKGKWTNEEEFYLWHHRHILTIDQLAEKLDRDKKSIYNKLWQLKKKGGIQHVV
;
A
#
# COMPACT_ATOMS: atom_id res chain seq x y z
N MET A 1 21.53 1.53 -9.19
CA MET A 1 21.32 2.78 -9.94
C MET A 1 21.97 3.93 -9.18
N THR A 2 22.85 4.67 -9.85
CA THR A 2 23.55 5.83 -9.30
C THR A 2 22.61 7.02 -9.12
N LYS A 3 23.01 7.98 -8.27
CA LYS A 3 22.27 9.24 -8.07
C LYS A 3 22.05 9.98 -9.40
N GLU A 4 23.04 9.94 -10.29
CA GLU A 4 22.97 10.59 -11.60
C GLU A 4 21.95 9.89 -12.51
N GLU A 5 21.94 8.56 -12.56
CA GLU A 5 20.95 7.79 -13.33
C GLU A 5 19.51 8.08 -12.86
N LYS A 6 19.26 8.16 -11.53
CA LYS A 6 17.94 8.54 -11.01
C LYS A 6 17.54 9.95 -11.43
N LYS A 7 18.50 10.87 -11.44
CA LYS A 7 18.29 12.25 -11.88
C LYS A 7 17.94 12.30 -13.37
N GLN A 8 18.65 11.53 -14.21
CA GLN A 8 18.37 11.46 -15.64
C GLN A 8 16.96 10.91 -15.93
N ILE A 9 16.53 9.85 -15.23
CA ILE A 9 15.16 9.33 -15.37
C ILE A 9 14.12 10.39 -15.00
N ARG A 10 14.32 11.14 -13.91
CA ARG A 10 13.41 12.24 -13.51
C ARG A 10 13.37 13.34 -14.56
N LEU A 11 14.50 13.72 -15.14
CA LEU A 11 14.56 14.71 -16.23
C LEU A 11 13.83 14.22 -17.49
N GLN A 12 13.94 12.94 -17.83
CA GLN A 12 13.17 12.36 -18.95
C GLN A 12 11.66 12.42 -18.70
N ILE A 13 11.21 12.12 -17.48
CA ILE A 13 9.80 12.24 -17.09
C ILE A 13 9.33 13.70 -17.20
N ILE A 14 10.10 14.66 -16.70
CA ILE A 14 9.78 16.09 -16.81
C ILE A 14 9.68 16.51 -18.28
N LYS A 15 10.64 16.10 -19.12
CA LYS A 15 10.61 16.40 -20.56
C LYS A 15 9.35 15.86 -21.24
N LEU A 16 8.93 14.63 -20.91
CA LEU A 16 7.69 14.07 -21.45
C LEU A 16 6.46 14.89 -21.01
N LEU A 17 6.43 15.32 -19.75
CA LEU A 17 5.37 16.17 -19.22
C LEU A 17 5.30 17.52 -19.93
N ASP A 18 6.43 18.20 -20.08
CA ASP A 18 6.52 19.52 -20.67
C ASP A 18 6.25 19.51 -22.17
N THR A 19 6.76 18.49 -22.88
CA THR A 19 6.67 18.42 -24.34
C THR A 19 5.33 17.87 -24.82
N HIS A 20 4.76 16.89 -24.12
CA HIS A 20 3.59 16.16 -24.61
C HIS A 20 2.35 16.34 -23.75
N CYS A 21 2.49 16.54 -22.43
CA CYS A 21 1.34 16.56 -21.52
C CYS A 21 0.90 17.96 -21.09
N SER A 22 1.70 19.00 -21.32
CA SER A 22 1.42 20.39 -20.91
C SER A 22 0.22 20.98 -21.67
N SER A 23 0.12 20.70 -22.97
CA SER A 23 -0.94 21.18 -23.87
C SER A 23 -1.93 20.06 -24.27
N CYS A 24 -1.88 18.90 -23.62
CA CYS A 24 -2.71 17.76 -23.96
C CYS A 24 -4.18 17.99 -23.56
N LYS A 25 -5.07 18.08 -24.56
CA LYS A 25 -6.52 18.29 -24.37
C LYS A 25 -7.15 17.20 -23.50
N GLU A 26 -6.91 15.93 -23.82
CA GLU A 26 -7.49 14.79 -23.07
C GLU A 26 -7.08 14.78 -21.59
N ARG A 27 -5.86 15.22 -21.27
CA ARG A 27 -5.40 15.38 -19.89
C ARG A 27 -6.07 16.57 -19.21
N ASN A 28 -6.12 17.71 -19.89
CA ASN A 28 -6.65 18.96 -19.33
C ASN A 28 -8.18 18.94 -19.13
N GLU A 29 -8.89 18.16 -19.95
CA GLU A 29 -10.33 17.89 -19.82
C GLU A 29 -10.66 16.83 -18.74
N ARG A 30 -9.70 16.51 -17.87
CA ARG A 30 -9.82 15.58 -16.72
C ARG A 30 -10.17 14.13 -17.08
N LYS A 31 -9.97 13.69 -18.32
CA LYS A 31 -10.04 12.26 -18.70
C LYS A 31 -8.75 11.52 -18.34
N ASN A 32 -8.35 11.65 -17.07
CA ASN A 32 -7.11 11.05 -16.54
C ASN A 32 -7.09 9.52 -16.69
N SER A 33 -8.25 8.87 -16.88
CA SER A 33 -8.34 7.44 -17.18
C SER A 33 -7.52 7.05 -18.40
N LEU A 34 -7.59 7.82 -19.49
CA LEU A 34 -6.85 7.53 -20.72
C LEU A 34 -5.34 7.63 -20.52
N CYS A 35 -4.88 8.58 -19.69
CA CYS A 35 -3.46 8.69 -19.32
C CYS A 35 -2.97 7.44 -18.57
N LEU A 36 -3.86 6.76 -17.85
CA LEU A 36 -3.57 5.56 -17.08
C LEU A 36 -3.72 4.27 -17.88
N THR A 37 -4.65 4.20 -18.85
CA THR A 37 -4.92 2.98 -19.63
C THR A 37 -4.16 2.96 -20.95
N ASP A 38 -4.48 3.89 -21.86
CA ASP A 38 -4.19 3.76 -23.29
C ASP A 38 -3.16 4.76 -23.82
N CYS A 39 -2.85 5.81 -23.05
CA CYS A 39 -1.93 6.85 -23.49
C CYS A 39 -0.49 6.30 -23.60
N PRO A 40 0.14 6.40 -24.79
CA PRO A 40 1.51 5.91 -24.99
C PRO A 40 2.53 6.68 -24.14
N ILE A 41 2.36 7.99 -23.99
CA ILE A 41 3.23 8.83 -23.12
C ILE A 41 3.05 8.43 -21.66
N GLY A 42 1.81 8.19 -21.22
CA GLY A 42 1.53 7.68 -19.88
C GLY A 42 2.19 6.32 -19.63
N LYS A 43 2.18 5.42 -20.62
CA LYS A 43 2.87 4.12 -20.54
C LYS A 43 4.39 4.29 -20.41
N GLN A 44 5.00 5.19 -21.19
CA GLN A 44 6.43 5.48 -21.09
C GLN A 44 6.81 6.05 -19.72
N MET A 45 6.02 7.00 -19.20
CA MET A 45 6.23 7.55 -17.86
C MET A 45 6.14 6.48 -16.78
N ARG A 46 5.15 5.57 -16.85
CA ARG A 46 5.05 4.44 -15.92
C ARG A 46 6.27 3.51 -15.98
N GLN A 47 6.81 3.26 -17.18
CA GLN A 47 8.03 2.45 -17.34
C GLN A 47 9.22 3.14 -16.66
N LEU A 48 9.42 4.44 -16.90
CA LEU A 48 10.48 5.22 -16.26
C LEU A 48 10.33 5.25 -14.73
N SER A 49 9.12 5.44 -14.22
CA SER A 49 8.84 5.36 -12.78
C SER A 49 9.13 3.97 -12.21
N SER A 50 8.77 2.90 -12.93
CA SER A 50 9.05 1.53 -12.48
C SER A 50 10.55 1.25 -12.33
N MET A 51 11.39 1.88 -13.15
CA MET A 51 12.86 1.78 -13.03
C MET A 51 13.38 2.46 -11.76
N LEU A 52 12.71 3.51 -11.29
CA LEU A 52 13.00 4.13 -9.99
C LEU A 52 12.54 3.22 -8.83
N GLU A 53 11.41 2.52 -9.00
CA GLU A 53 10.78 1.69 -7.96
C GLU A 53 11.44 0.31 -7.78
N LYS A 54 12.03 -0.27 -8.82
CA LYS A 54 12.67 -1.60 -8.72
C LYS A 54 13.79 -1.69 -7.66
N GLU A 55 14.39 -0.57 -7.25
CA GLU A 55 15.29 -0.53 -6.07
C GLU A 55 14.56 -0.32 -4.74
N SER A 56 13.42 0.38 -4.71
CA SER A 56 12.59 0.41 -3.49
C SER A 56 11.96 -0.95 -3.20
N ILE A 57 11.77 -1.80 -4.22
CA ILE A 57 11.22 -3.16 -4.06
C ILE A 57 12.24 -4.10 -3.40
N ALA A 58 13.54 -3.95 -3.68
CA ALA A 58 14.57 -4.70 -2.96
C ALA A 58 14.63 -4.38 -1.45
N VAL A 59 14.10 -3.22 -1.04
CA VAL A 59 13.90 -2.85 0.37
C VAL A 59 12.54 -3.35 0.90
N SER A 60 11.51 -3.41 0.06
CA SER A 60 10.16 -3.84 0.45
C SER A 60 9.90 -5.34 0.37
N GLU A 61 10.79 -6.15 -0.21
CA GLU A 61 10.65 -7.62 -0.19
C GLU A 61 10.90 -8.20 1.22
N MET A 62 11.47 -7.40 2.12
CA MET A 62 11.50 -7.68 3.57
C MET A 62 10.25 -7.19 4.31
N GLU A 63 9.46 -6.29 3.72
CA GLU A 63 8.15 -5.91 4.25
C GLU A 63 7.08 -6.83 3.68
N LYS A 64 6.99 -8.05 4.23
CA LYS A 64 5.80 -8.90 4.06
C LYS A 64 4.57 -8.01 4.27
N THR A 65 3.79 -7.78 3.22
CA THR A 65 2.62 -6.92 3.29
C THR A 65 1.64 -7.57 4.25
N LYS A 66 1.60 -7.07 5.48
CA LYS A 66 0.74 -7.60 6.55
C LYS A 66 -0.70 -7.69 6.07
N LYS A 67 -1.42 -8.74 6.49
CA LYS A 67 -2.81 -8.98 6.11
C LYS A 67 -3.68 -7.75 6.37
N LYS A 68 -4.37 -7.31 5.32
CA LYS A 68 -5.39 -6.25 5.35
C LYS A 68 -6.74 -6.87 5.02
N GLY A 69 -7.80 -6.49 5.73
CA GLY A 69 -9.17 -6.94 5.42
C GLY A 69 -9.99 -7.41 6.62
N LYS A 70 -11.09 -8.12 6.32
CA LYS A 70 -12.04 -8.65 7.31
C LYS A 70 -11.32 -9.54 8.32
N TRP A 71 -11.76 -9.50 9.56
CA TRP A 71 -11.30 -10.39 10.63
C TRP A 71 -12.10 -11.69 10.55
N THR A 72 -11.43 -12.83 10.61
CA THR A 72 -12.10 -14.12 10.78
C THR A 72 -12.46 -14.35 12.24
N ASN A 73 -13.41 -15.26 12.49
CA ASN A 73 -13.83 -15.59 13.85
C ASN A 73 -12.66 -16.18 14.67
N GLU A 74 -11.78 -16.94 14.03
CA GLU A 74 -10.59 -17.53 14.65
C GLU A 74 -9.57 -16.45 15.03
N GLU A 75 -9.36 -15.46 14.17
CA GLU A 75 -8.47 -14.33 14.46
C GLU A 75 -9.00 -13.51 15.63
N GLU A 76 -10.31 -13.23 15.66
CA GLU A 76 -10.95 -12.52 16.77
C GLU A 76 -10.82 -13.33 18.06
N PHE A 77 -11.14 -14.63 18.01
CA PHE A 77 -11.02 -15.55 19.14
C PHE A 77 -9.60 -15.57 19.69
N TYR A 78 -8.60 -15.77 18.84
CA TYR A 78 -7.21 -15.79 19.24
C TYR A 78 -6.81 -14.46 19.90
N LEU A 79 -7.11 -13.35 19.22
CA LEU A 79 -6.80 -12.00 19.69
C LEU A 79 -7.42 -11.73 21.07
N TRP A 80 -8.69 -12.09 21.27
CA TRP A 80 -9.38 -11.84 22.54
C TRP A 80 -8.81 -12.68 23.67
N HIS A 81 -8.61 -13.98 23.47
CA HIS A 81 -8.15 -14.88 24.53
C HIS A 81 -6.71 -14.58 24.95
N HIS A 82 -5.86 -14.11 24.04
CA HIS A 82 -4.45 -13.84 24.33
C HIS A 82 -4.15 -12.38 24.69
N ARG A 83 -5.17 -11.49 24.72
CA ARG A 83 -5.00 -10.03 24.94
C ARG A 83 -4.33 -9.63 26.26
N HIS A 84 -4.38 -10.51 27.26
CA HIS A 84 -3.81 -10.26 28.59
C HIS A 84 -2.43 -10.88 28.78
N ILE A 85 -2.05 -11.79 27.89
CA ILE A 85 -0.81 -12.58 27.99
C ILE A 85 0.21 -12.08 26.98
N LEU A 86 -0.25 -11.69 25.78
CA LEU A 86 0.59 -11.23 24.69
C LEU A 86 0.48 -9.71 24.51
N THR A 87 1.62 -9.10 24.19
CA THR A 87 1.69 -7.69 23.80
C THR A 87 1.08 -7.47 22.41
N ILE A 88 0.74 -6.23 22.09
CA ILE A 88 0.25 -5.84 20.74
C ILE A 88 1.23 -6.26 19.65
N ASP A 89 2.54 -6.21 19.93
CA ASP A 89 3.59 -6.55 18.98
C ASP A 89 3.60 -8.06 18.68
N GLN A 90 3.53 -8.89 19.72
CA GLN A 90 3.45 -10.34 19.58
C GLN A 90 2.15 -10.78 18.89
N LEU A 91 1.03 -10.11 19.20
CA LEU A 91 -0.25 -10.36 18.54
C LEU A 91 -0.21 -9.97 17.07
N ALA A 92 0.42 -8.83 16.74
CA ALA A 92 0.60 -8.37 15.36
C ALA A 92 1.44 -9.34 14.54
N GLU A 93 2.53 -9.85 15.11
CA GLU A 93 3.38 -10.85 14.47
C GLU A 93 2.64 -12.18 14.28
N LYS A 94 1.94 -12.66 15.32
CA LYS A 94 1.25 -13.96 15.28
C LYS A 94 0.09 -13.98 14.29
N LEU A 95 -0.66 -12.88 14.20
CA LEU A 95 -1.80 -12.74 13.28
C LEU A 95 -1.38 -12.20 11.91
N ASP A 96 -0.10 -11.89 11.72
CA ASP A 96 0.44 -11.25 10.51
C ASP A 96 -0.36 -9.99 10.12
N ARG A 97 -0.71 -9.17 11.13
CA ARG A 97 -1.53 -7.97 11.00
C ARG A 97 -0.81 -6.75 11.55
N ASP A 98 -1.20 -5.57 11.07
CA ASP A 98 -0.61 -4.33 11.55
C ASP A 98 -0.95 -4.04 13.03
N LYS A 99 0.00 -3.46 13.78
CA LYS A 99 -0.17 -3.12 15.20
C LYS A 99 -1.37 -2.21 15.43
N LYS A 100 -1.60 -1.24 14.54
CA LYS A 100 -2.76 -0.34 14.59
C LYS A 100 -4.06 -1.10 14.37
N SER A 101 -4.05 -2.09 13.46
CA SER A 101 -5.21 -2.96 13.21
C SER A 101 -5.55 -3.79 14.45
N ILE A 102 -4.55 -4.34 15.14
CA ILE A 102 -4.71 -5.10 16.39
C ILE A 102 -5.31 -4.21 17.48
N TYR A 103 -4.73 -3.03 17.70
CA TYR A 103 -5.21 -2.06 18.68
C TYR A 103 -6.68 -1.69 18.44
N ASN A 104 -7.01 -1.33 17.19
CA ASN A 104 -8.37 -0.96 16.81
C ASN A 104 -9.36 -2.10 17.03
N LYS A 105 -8.95 -3.34 16.71
CA LYS A 105 -9.82 -4.51 16.88
C LYS A 105 -10.07 -4.82 18.35
N LEU A 106 -9.05 -4.78 19.19
CA LEU A 106 -9.20 -4.96 20.64
C LEU A 106 -10.11 -3.89 21.24
N TRP A 107 -9.97 -2.64 20.81
CA TRP A 107 -10.86 -1.56 21.25
C TRP A 107 -12.32 -1.83 20.86
N GLN A 108 -12.57 -2.27 19.63
CA GLN A 108 -13.92 -2.64 19.16
C GLN A 108 -14.50 -3.80 19.97
N LEU A 109 -13.71 -4.86 20.22
CA LEU A 109 -14.15 -6.03 21.00
C LEU A 109 -14.46 -5.65 22.46
N LYS A 110 -13.63 -4.81 23.08
CA LYS A 110 -13.90 -4.27 24.43
C LYS A 110 -15.19 -3.48 24.47
N LYS A 111 -15.43 -2.60 23.48
CA LYS A 111 -16.67 -1.81 23.38
C LYS A 111 -17.91 -2.69 23.21
N LYS A 112 -17.79 -3.83 22.54
CA LYS A 112 -18.86 -4.82 22.35
C LYS A 112 -19.11 -5.72 23.58
N GLY A 113 -18.28 -5.63 24.62
CA GLY A 113 -18.35 -6.54 25.77
C GLY A 113 -17.71 -7.91 25.53
N GLY A 114 -16.96 -8.09 24.44
CA GLY A 114 -16.26 -9.33 24.09
C GLY A 114 -16.64 -9.89 22.72
N ILE A 115 -16.41 -11.19 22.55
CA ILE A 115 -16.81 -11.95 21.35
C ILE A 115 -18.18 -12.55 21.65
N GLN A 116 -19.19 -12.17 20.88
CA GLN A 116 -20.48 -12.86 20.90
C GLN A 116 -20.33 -14.13 20.07
N HIS A 117 -20.44 -15.30 20.71
CA HIS A 117 -20.51 -16.57 20.01
C HIS A 117 -21.79 -16.58 19.16
N VAL A 118 -21.63 -16.74 17.85
CA VAL A 118 -22.67 -17.37 17.05
C VAL A 118 -22.35 -18.86 17.12
N VAL A 119 -23.12 -19.58 17.95
CA VAL A 119 -23.15 -21.05 17.96
C VAL A 119 -23.75 -21.53 16.65
#